data_AF-K0B7B0-F1
#
_entry.id   AF-K0B7B0-F1
#
_cell.length_a   1.000
_cell.length_b   1.000
_cell.length_c   1.000
_cell.angle_alpha   90.00
_cell.angle_beta   90.00
_cell.angle_gamma   90.00
#
_symmetry.space_group_name_H-M   'P 1'
#
loop_
_entity.id
_entity.type
_entity.pdbx_description
1 polymer ?
#
loop_
_entity_poly.entity_id
_entity_poly.type
_entity_poly.pdbx_seq_one_letter_code
_entity_poly.pdbx_strand_id
1 'polypeptide(L)'
;MDSTLENNANQATAETGGNSDHPSLQYMESLIQESLQIYELENQRVNTLDELINSLKVITKFLGLSIELPSNILHLDENTNIKLLPNLNILVVDSNSKTEEKTMDSFSTDIIINILDYITPKIVELVRKDKLKLLNSINFLRSANNELKKIENIGQLELNQTPVI
;
A
#
# COMPACT_ATOMS: atom_id res chain seq x y z
N MET A 1 -42.75 57.34 -67.64
CA MET A 1 -42.10 56.10 -68.13
C MET A 1 -41.12 55.72 -67.03
N ASP A 2 -41.49 55.07 -65.92
CA ASP A 2 -42.35 53.89 -65.67
C ASP A 2 -41.80 52.56 -66.23
N SER A 3 -42.04 51.48 -65.47
CA SER A 3 -41.61 50.06 -65.53
C SER A 3 -40.21 49.76 -64.92
N THR A 4 -39.95 49.31 -63.69
CA THR A 4 -40.42 48.20 -62.79
C THR A 4 -39.95 46.77 -63.15
N LEU A 5 -39.41 46.06 -62.12
CA LEU A 5 -39.28 44.59 -61.90
C LEU A 5 -38.25 43.83 -62.79
N GLU A 6 -37.46 42.83 -62.36
CA GLU A 6 -37.52 41.87 -61.24
C GLU A 6 -36.23 41.01 -61.20
N ASN A 7 -36.03 40.31 -60.07
CA ASN A 7 -35.30 39.03 -59.86
C ASN A 7 -33.80 38.97 -59.45
N ASN A 8 -33.61 38.92 -58.12
CA ASN A 8 -33.12 37.78 -57.31
C ASN A 8 -32.13 36.74 -57.88
N ALA A 9 -31.07 36.47 -57.11
CA ALA A 9 -30.34 35.20 -56.84
C ALA A 9 -28.84 35.53 -56.62
N ASN A 10 -28.05 35.09 -55.64
CA ASN A 10 -28.05 34.06 -54.58
C ASN A 10 -26.96 34.50 -53.57
N GLN A 11 -27.18 34.52 -52.26
CA GLN A 11 -27.01 33.43 -51.28
C GLN A 11 -25.61 32.78 -51.19
N ALA A 12 -25.10 32.78 -49.95
CA ALA A 12 -24.29 31.75 -49.27
C ALA A 12 -22.92 31.40 -49.88
N THR A 13 -21.84 31.23 -49.13
CA THR A 13 -21.67 30.20 -48.08
C THR A 13 -20.56 30.66 -47.13
N ALA A 14 -20.87 30.78 -45.84
CA ALA A 14 -20.75 29.70 -44.85
C ALA A 14 -19.28 29.45 -44.50
N GLU A 15 -18.94 29.93 -43.31
CA GLU A 15 -17.87 29.45 -42.47
C GLU A 15 -17.80 27.93 -42.53
N THR A 16 -16.78 27.38 -43.19
CA THR A 16 -16.38 25.99 -43.00
C THR A 16 -15.67 25.91 -41.65
N GLY A 17 -16.46 25.97 -40.58
CA GLY A 17 -16.14 25.20 -39.38
C GLY A 17 -16.00 23.76 -39.82
N GLY A 18 -14.77 23.24 -39.75
CA GLY A 18 -14.49 21.83 -39.99
C GLY A 18 -15.09 20.98 -38.88
N ASN A 19 -16.42 20.86 -38.87
CA ASN A 19 -17.09 19.83 -38.11
C ASN A 19 -16.93 18.55 -38.93
N SER A 20 -16.13 17.62 -38.43
CA SER A 20 -16.00 16.28 -38.99
C SER A 20 -17.33 15.54 -38.76
N ASP A 21 -18.34 15.83 -39.59
CA ASP A 21 -19.66 15.16 -39.58
C ASP A 21 -19.58 13.67 -39.93
N HIS A 22 -18.38 13.11 -40.08
CA HIS A 22 -18.17 11.69 -40.26
C HIS A 22 -18.17 11.01 -38.88
N PRO A 23 -19.19 10.20 -38.54
CA PRO A 23 -19.32 9.63 -37.19
C PRO A 23 -18.10 8.82 -36.76
N SER A 24 -17.41 8.19 -37.73
CA SER A 24 -16.17 7.47 -37.46
C SER A 24 -15.03 8.34 -36.93
N LEU A 25 -14.93 9.61 -37.36
CA LEU A 25 -13.92 10.54 -36.86
C LEU A 25 -14.22 10.95 -35.41
N GLN A 26 -15.49 11.18 -35.07
CA GLN A 26 -15.92 11.46 -33.70
C GLN A 26 -15.66 10.26 -32.77
N TYR A 27 -15.91 9.03 -33.22
CA TYR A 27 -15.57 7.84 -32.45
C TYR A 27 -14.06 7.66 -32.27
N MET A 28 -13.25 8.01 -33.29
CA MET A 28 -11.79 8.00 -33.17
C MET A 28 -11.29 9.04 -32.18
N GLU A 29 -11.86 10.25 -32.18
CA GLU A 29 -11.55 11.30 -31.20
C GLU A 29 -11.90 10.85 -29.77
N SER A 30 -13.09 10.26 -29.57
CA SER A 30 -13.50 9.70 -28.26
C SER A 30 -12.56 8.59 -27.80
N LEU A 31 -12.19 7.67 -28.70
CA LEU A 31 -11.27 6.58 -28.40
C LEU A 31 -9.89 7.11 -27.95
N ILE A 32 -9.37 8.14 -28.62
CA ILE A 32 -8.11 8.79 -28.24
C ILE A 32 -8.22 9.40 -26.84
N GLN A 33 -9.32 10.12 -26.57
CA GLN A 33 -9.54 10.74 -25.26
C GLN A 33 -9.66 9.71 -24.13
N GLU A 34 -10.44 8.65 -24.33
CA GLU A 34 -10.58 7.56 -23.35
C GLU A 34 -9.25 6.83 -23.13
N SER A 35 -8.49 6.56 -24.20
CA SER A 35 -7.18 5.91 -24.10
C SER A 35 -6.18 6.75 -23.31
N LEU A 36 -6.20 8.08 -23.49
CA LEU A 36 -5.35 8.99 -22.72
C LEU A 36 -5.72 8.96 -21.23
N GLN A 37 -7.01 9.00 -20.91
CA GLN A 37 -7.48 8.91 -19.52
C GLN A 37 -7.08 7.58 -18.87
N ILE A 38 -7.18 6.46 -19.59
CA ILE A 38 -6.73 5.15 -19.10
C ILE A 38 -5.23 5.17 -18.80
N TYR A 39 -4.42 5.75 -19.70
CA TYR A 39 -2.98 5.87 -19.48
C TYR A 39 -2.64 6.70 -18.23
N GLU A 40 -3.33 7.82 -18.03
CA GLU A 40 -3.15 8.65 -16.84
C GLU A 40 -3.53 7.92 -15.55
N LEU A 41 -4.66 7.20 -15.56
CA LEU A 41 -5.11 6.38 -14.43
C LEU A 41 -4.12 5.25 -14.12
N GLU A 42 -3.56 4.62 -15.15
CA GLU A 42 -2.56 3.57 -15.00
C GLU A 42 -1.29 4.10 -14.34
N ASN A 43 -0.82 5.27 -14.76
CA ASN A 43 0.33 5.94 -14.12
C ASN A 43 0.02 6.30 -12.66
N GLN A 44 -1.16 6.85 -12.38
CA GLN A 44 -1.58 7.14 -10.99
C GLN A 44 -1.63 5.87 -10.13
N ARG A 45 -2.13 4.76 -10.69
CA ARG A 45 -2.18 3.45 -10.03
C ARG A 45 -0.79 2.97 -9.63
N VAL A 46 0.18 2.98 -10.55
CA VAL A 46 1.57 2.56 -10.29
C VAL A 46 2.19 3.41 -9.19
N ASN A 47 2.09 4.74 -9.28
CA ASN A 47 2.67 5.63 -8.27
C ASN A 47 2.04 5.40 -6.89
N THR A 48 0.72 5.24 -6.82
CA THR A 48 0.00 4.96 -5.56
C THR A 48 0.43 3.61 -4.95
N LEU A 49 0.62 2.60 -5.80
CA LEU A 49 1.07 1.28 -5.37
C LEU A 49 2.48 1.33 -4.79
N ASP A 50 3.40 2.05 -5.43
CA ASP A 50 4.78 2.21 -4.96
C ASP A 50 4.82 2.93 -3.61
N GLU A 51 4.04 4.01 -3.43
CA GLU A 51 3.92 4.71 -2.14
C GLU A 51 3.39 3.80 -1.03
N LEU A 52 2.39 2.98 -1.35
CA LEU A 52 1.81 2.01 -0.42
C LEU A 52 2.83 0.93 -0.01
N ILE A 53 3.51 0.31 -0.99
CA ILE A 53 4.52 -0.72 -0.73
C ILE A 53 5.66 -0.15 0.13
N ASN A 54 6.13 1.05 -0.17
CA ASN A 54 7.17 1.73 0.60
C ASN A 54 6.74 1.99 2.05
N SER A 55 5.51 2.48 2.24
CA SER A 55 4.94 2.72 3.57
C SER A 55 4.81 1.42 4.36
N LEU A 56 4.32 0.36 3.70
CA LEU A 56 4.13 -0.93 4.33
C LEU A 56 5.47 -1.58 4.71
N LYS A 57 6.50 -1.46 3.87
CA LYS A 57 7.83 -2.02 4.12
C LYS A 57 8.46 -1.49 5.41
N VAL A 58 8.21 -0.23 5.76
CA VAL A 58 8.66 0.35 7.04
C VAL A 58 7.98 -0.37 8.21
N ILE A 59 6.67 -0.57 8.13
CA ILE A 59 5.87 -1.22 9.19
C ILE A 59 6.28 -2.68 9.34
N THR A 60 6.35 -3.43 8.23
CA THR A 60 6.67 -4.86 8.25
C THR A 60 8.08 -5.13 8.73
N LYS A 61 9.05 -4.27 8.36
CA LYS A 61 10.42 -4.36 8.84
C LYS A 61 10.51 -4.07 10.34
N PHE A 62 9.83 -3.02 10.81
CA PHE A 62 9.79 -2.68 12.24
C PHE A 62 9.21 -3.82 13.09
N LEU A 63 8.15 -4.46 12.61
CA LEU A 63 7.51 -5.58 13.30
C LEU A 63 8.27 -6.91 13.17
N GLY A 64 9.30 -6.99 12.32
CA GLY A 64 9.92 -8.27 11.96
C GLY A 64 8.92 -9.23 11.34
N LEU A 65 7.95 -8.70 10.57
CA LEU A 65 6.80 -9.44 10.09
C LEU A 65 7.21 -10.60 9.20
N SER A 66 6.80 -11.82 9.55
CA SER A 66 6.90 -12.94 8.64
C SER A 66 5.67 -13.83 8.75
N ILE A 67 4.98 -14.00 7.63
CA ILE A 67 3.65 -14.62 7.57
C ILE A 67 3.63 -15.64 6.43
N GLU A 68 3.08 -16.82 6.70
CA GLU A 68 2.74 -17.79 5.66
C GLU A 68 1.51 -17.33 4.87
N LEU A 69 1.66 -17.28 3.55
CA LEU A 69 0.60 -16.91 2.62
C LEU A 69 -0.06 -18.19 2.07
N PRO A 70 -1.40 -18.23 1.98
CA PRO A 70 -2.11 -19.26 1.24
C PRO A 70 -1.68 -19.32 -0.23
N SER A 71 -1.53 -20.53 -0.78
CA SER A 71 -1.09 -20.73 -2.16
C SER A 71 -2.04 -20.14 -3.20
N ASN A 72 -3.34 -20.10 -2.88
CA ASN A 72 -4.37 -19.55 -3.75
C ASN A 72 -4.26 -18.04 -3.96
N ILE A 73 -3.60 -17.28 -3.08
CA ILE A 73 -3.36 -15.84 -3.27
C ILE A 73 -2.51 -15.58 -4.52
N LEU A 74 -1.60 -16.49 -4.84
CA LEU A 74 -0.69 -16.41 -5.98
C LEU A 74 -1.06 -17.37 -7.12
N HIS A 75 -2.23 -18.01 -7.02
CA HIS A 75 -2.68 -19.07 -7.94
C HIS A 75 -1.65 -20.19 -8.15
N LEU A 76 -0.96 -20.59 -7.07
CA LEU A 76 0.02 -21.67 -7.07
C LEU A 76 -0.58 -22.97 -6.52
N ASP A 77 0.07 -24.10 -6.82
CA ASP A 77 -0.32 -25.42 -6.31
C ASP A 77 -0.39 -25.44 -4.78
N GLU A 78 -1.33 -26.21 -4.21
CA GLU A 78 -1.58 -26.31 -2.77
C GLU A 78 -0.37 -26.79 -1.96
N ASN A 79 0.54 -27.52 -2.60
CA ASN A 79 1.78 -28.01 -1.98
C ASN A 79 2.90 -26.95 -1.93
N THR A 80 2.66 -25.75 -2.46
CA THR A 80 3.64 -24.66 -2.46
C THR A 80 3.61 -23.94 -1.12
N ASN A 81 4.76 -23.88 -0.44
CA ASN A 81 4.88 -23.04 0.75
C ASN A 81 5.25 -21.62 0.33
N ILE A 82 4.48 -20.65 0.80
CA ILE A 82 4.68 -19.25 0.49
C ILE A 82 4.82 -18.46 1.78
N LYS A 83 5.83 -17.60 1.83
CA LYS A 83 6.12 -16.80 3.01
C LYS A 83 6.42 -15.35 2.62
N LEU A 84 5.66 -14.44 3.21
CA LEU A 84 5.96 -13.02 3.19
C LEU A 84 7.07 -12.73 4.20
N LEU A 85 8.10 -12.03 3.75
CA LEU A 85 9.25 -11.63 4.55
C LEU A 85 9.13 -10.16 5.01
N PRO A 86 9.87 -9.73 6.05
CA PRO A 86 9.75 -8.37 6.60
C PRO A 86 10.05 -7.25 5.60
N ASN A 87 10.85 -7.54 4.57
CA ASN A 87 11.20 -6.61 3.48
C ASN A 87 10.14 -6.55 2.36
N LEU A 88 9.01 -7.24 2.52
CA LEU A 88 7.98 -7.49 1.51
C LEU A 88 8.43 -8.34 0.33
N ASN A 89 9.49 -9.13 0.49
CA ASN A 89 9.77 -10.18 -0.48
C ASN A 89 8.90 -11.40 -0.17
N ILE A 90 8.50 -12.11 -1.22
CA ILE A 90 7.74 -13.34 -1.16
C ILE A 90 8.69 -14.47 -1.48
N LEU A 91 8.90 -15.34 -0.50
CA LEU A 91 9.62 -16.59 -0.65
C LEU A 91 8.61 -17.66 -1.07
N VAL A 92 8.87 -18.30 -2.21
CA VAL A 92 8.09 -19.41 -2.73
C VAL A 92 8.98 -20.64 -2.70
N VAL A 93 8.54 -21.68 -1.99
CA VAL A 93 9.20 -22.99 -1.96
C VAL A 93 8.28 -23.97 -2.66
N ASP A 94 8.71 -24.45 -3.82
CA ASP A 94 7.94 -25.39 -4.63
C ASP A 94 7.98 -26.82 -4.03
N SER A 95 7.18 -27.71 -4.61
CA SER A 95 7.12 -29.13 -4.20
C SER A 95 8.43 -29.89 -4.40
N ASN A 96 9.34 -29.37 -5.24
CA ASN A 96 10.66 -29.93 -5.52
C ASN A 96 11.77 -29.30 -4.64
N SER A 97 11.39 -28.52 -3.62
CA SER A 97 12.30 -27.76 -2.75
C SER A 97 13.12 -26.67 -3.43
N LYS A 98 12.76 -26.28 -4.66
CA LYS A 98 13.31 -25.08 -5.30
C LYS A 98 12.73 -23.86 -4.60
N THR A 99 13.61 -22.93 -4.27
CA THR A 99 13.24 -21.69 -3.61
C THR A 99 13.39 -20.53 -4.58
N GLU A 100 12.36 -19.72 -4.71
CA GLU A 100 12.37 -18.47 -5.46
C GLU A 100 11.97 -17.33 -4.54
N GLU A 101 12.68 -16.20 -4.63
CA GLU A 101 12.34 -14.98 -3.89
C GLU A 101 11.98 -13.89 -4.89
N LYS A 102 10.78 -13.32 -4.73
CA LYS A 102 10.26 -12.26 -5.59
C LYS A 102 9.89 -11.05 -4.76
N THR A 103 10.20 -9.87 -5.24
CA THR A 103 9.76 -8.62 -4.61
C THR A 103 8.24 -8.44 -4.81
N MET A 104 7.52 -7.89 -3.84
CA MET A 104 6.07 -7.72 -3.92
C MET A 104 5.61 -6.85 -5.10
N ASP A 105 6.43 -5.89 -5.52
CA ASP A 105 6.21 -5.03 -6.70
C ASP A 105 6.29 -5.78 -8.04
N SER A 106 6.80 -7.02 -8.05
CA SER A 106 6.84 -7.85 -9.27
C SER A 106 5.51 -8.54 -9.60
N PHE A 107 4.52 -8.44 -8.72
CA PHE A 107 3.20 -9.04 -8.89
C PHE A 107 2.19 -8.05 -9.47
N SER A 108 1.11 -8.56 -10.06
CA SER A 108 0.01 -7.71 -10.51
C SER A 108 -0.67 -7.00 -9.34
N THR A 109 -1.28 -5.85 -9.62
CA THR A 109 -2.04 -5.08 -8.61
C THR A 109 -3.10 -5.92 -7.92
N ASP A 110 -3.80 -6.80 -8.64
CA ASP A 110 -4.84 -7.67 -8.07
C ASP A 110 -4.25 -8.66 -7.06
N ILE A 111 -3.10 -9.27 -7.36
CA ILE A 111 -2.41 -10.17 -6.43
C ILE A 111 -1.95 -9.39 -5.20
N ILE A 112 -1.40 -8.19 -5.40
CA ILE A 112 -0.97 -7.33 -4.30
C ILE A 112 -2.15 -6.97 -3.39
N ILE A 113 -3.30 -6.59 -3.95
CA ILE A 113 -4.53 -6.33 -3.19
C ILE A 113 -4.93 -7.57 -2.37
N ASN A 114 -4.95 -8.76 -2.97
CA ASN A 114 -5.27 -10.00 -2.26
C ASN A 114 -4.30 -10.30 -1.11
N ILE A 115 -3.00 -10.05 -1.32
CA ILE A 115 -1.99 -10.16 -0.26
C ILE A 115 -2.32 -9.16 0.86
N LEU A 116 -2.59 -7.90 0.53
CA LEU A 116 -2.90 -6.84 1.48
C LEU A 116 -4.14 -7.15 2.32
N ASP A 117 -5.22 -7.61 1.68
CA ASP A 117 -6.44 -8.02 2.35
C ASP A 117 -6.19 -9.14 3.37
N TYR A 118 -5.29 -10.06 3.04
CA TYR A 118 -4.92 -11.15 3.92
C TYR A 118 -4.00 -10.73 5.08
N ILE A 119 -2.98 -9.89 4.81
CA ILE A 119 -1.95 -9.56 5.82
C ILE A 119 -2.33 -8.39 6.72
N THR A 120 -3.11 -7.42 6.25
CA THR A 120 -3.49 -6.23 7.03
C THR A 120 -4.12 -6.58 8.38
N PRO A 121 -5.13 -7.47 8.48
CA PRO A 121 -5.69 -7.85 9.78
C PRO A 121 -4.64 -8.51 10.71
N LYS A 122 -3.71 -9.30 10.16
CA LYS A 122 -2.64 -9.95 10.93
C LYS A 122 -1.62 -8.94 11.44
N ILE A 123 -1.29 -7.92 10.65
CA ILE A 123 -0.42 -6.82 11.08
C ILE A 123 -1.07 -6.09 12.26
N VAL A 124 -2.37 -5.78 12.18
CA VAL A 124 -3.10 -5.13 13.27
C VAL A 124 -3.07 -5.98 14.55
N GLU A 125 -3.26 -7.29 14.43
CA GLU A 125 -3.17 -8.22 15.56
C GLU A 125 -1.78 -8.23 16.20
N LEU A 126 -0.72 -8.31 15.37
CA LEU A 126 0.67 -8.32 15.84
C LEU A 126 1.03 -7.01 16.54
N VAL A 127 0.66 -5.86 15.98
CA VAL A 127 0.86 -4.55 16.62
C VAL A 127 0.20 -4.50 18.00
N ARG A 128 -1.05 -4.99 18.11
CA ARG A 128 -1.76 -5.03 19.40
C ARG A 128 -1.05 -5.94 20.40
N LYS A 129 -0.63 -7.11 19.96
CA LYS A 129 0.09 -8.09 20.80
C LYS A 129 1.42 -7.52 21.30
N ASP A 130 2.20 -6.89 20.44
CA ASP A 130 3.50 -6.34 20.81
C ASP A 130 3.38 -5.10 21.70
N LYS A 131 2.38 -4.24 21.45
CA LYS A 131 2.03 -3.15 22.37
C LYS A 131 1.75 -3.67 23.78
N LEU A 132 0.95 -4.73 23.91
CA LEU A 132 0.62 -5.31 25.22
C LEU A 132 1.85 -5.91 25.90
N LYS A 133 2.70 -6.63 25.17
CA LYS A 133 3.97 -7.15 25.71
C LYS A 133 4.85 -6.03 26.24
N LEU A 134 5.04 -4.96 25.47
CA LEU A 134 5.85 -3.80 25.87
C LEU A 134 5.31 -3.13 27.13
N LEU A 135 3.99 -2.92 27.22
CA LEU A 135 3.37 -2.36 28.43
C LEU A 135 3.63 -3.25 29.66
N ASN A 136 3.49 -4.56 29.51
CA ASN A 136 3.76 -5.52 30.60
C ASN A 136 5.23 -5.47 31.04
N SER A 137 6.17 -5.45 30.09
CA SER A 137 7.61 -5.34 30.39
C SER A 137 7.94 -4.02 31.10
N ILE A 138 7.40 -2.89 30.64
CA ILE A 138 7.60 -1.58 31.28
C ILE A 138 7.06 -1.59 32.72
N ASN A 139 5.87 -2.15 32.94
CA ASN A 139 5.27 -2.22 34.27
C ASN A 139 6.07 -3.12 35.21
N PHE A 140 6.56 -4.26 34.72
CA PHE A 140 7.46 -5.13 35.45
C PHE A 140 8.74 -4.39 35.85
N LEU A 141 9.43 -3.76 34.89
CA LEU A 141 10.68 -3.04 35.15
C LEU A 141 10.48 -1.88 36.14
N ARG A 142 9.38 -1.14 36.02
CA ARG A 142 9.05 -0.07 36.96
C ARG A 142 8.84 -0.62 38.37
N SER A 143 8.13 -1.75 38.50
CA SER A 143 7.87 -2.38 39.79
C SER A 143 9.15 -2.92 40.42
N ALA A 144 9.98 -3.62 39.64
CA ALA A 144 11.28 -4.12 40.09
C ALA A 144 12.19 -2.98 40.57
N ASN A 145 12.27 -1.88 39.80
CA ASN A 145 13.06 -0.70 40.18
C ASN A 145 12.54 -0.06 41.48
N ASN A 146 11.23 -0.01 41.69
CA ASN A 146 10.65 0.53 42.93
C ASN A 146 11.01 -0.33 44.15
N GLU A 147 11.02 -1.66 44.02
CA GLU A 147 11.47 -2.54 45.11
C GLU A 147 12.96 -2.39 45.40
N LEU A 148 13.81 -2.31 44.37
CA LEU A 148 15.25 -2.09 44.56
C LEU A 148 15.56 -0.76 45.26
N LYS A 149 14.84 0.32 44.93
CA LYS A 149 14.97 1.61 45.63
C LYS A 149 14.67 1.53 47.12
N LYS A 150 13.77 0.64 47.56
CA LYS A 150 13.53 0.43 49.00
C LYS A 150 14.76 -0.13 49.70
N ILE A 151 15.50 -1.03 49.04
CA ILE A 151 16.75 -1.60 49.58
C ILE A 151 17.81 -0.51 49.69
N GLU A 152 17.95 0.33 48.66
CA GLU A 152 18.86 1.48 48.70
C GLU A 152 18.55 2.40 49.90
N ASN A 153 17.26 2.69 50.13
CA ASN A 153 16.82 3.50 51.26
C ASN A 153 17.11 2.82 52.62
N ILE A 154 17.03 1.49 52.72
CA ILE A 154 17.42 0.76 53.94
C ILE A 154 18.92 0.91 54.20
N GLY A 155 19.77 0.72 53.18
CA GLY A 155 21.22 0.91 53.31
C GLY A 155 21.62 2.33 53.74
N GLN A 156 20.88 3.35 53.28
CA GLN A 156 21.09 4.74 53.71
C GLN A 156 20.61 5.02 55.14
N LEU A 157 19.57 4.33 55.60
CA LEU A 157 19.08 4.45 56.98
C LEU A 157 20.05 3.78 57.98
N GLU A 158 20.70 2.67 57.61
CA GLU A 158 21.69 2.01 58.46
C GLU A 158 23.01 2.79 58.56
N LEU A 159 23.46 3.48 57.50
CA LEU A 159 24.68 4.29 57.51
C LEU A 159 24.55 5.60 58.34
N ASN A 160 23.33 6.15 58.45
CA ASN A 160 23.06 7.37 59.23
C ASN A 160 22.85 7.11 60.73
N GLN A 161 22.89 5.85 61.19
CA GLN A 161 22.76 5.48 62.60
C GLN A 161 24.09 5.14 63.28
N THR A 162 25.23 5.29 62.60
CA THR A 162 26.55 5.09 63.22
C THR A 162 26.80 6.19 64.29
N PRO A 163 26.92 5.87 65.58
CA PRO A 163 27.24 6.87 66.59
C PRO A 163 28.67 7.35 66.37
N VAL A 164 28.87 8.67 66.34
CA VAL A 164 30.21 9.26 66.47
C VAL A 164 30.69 8.96 67.89
N ILE A 165 31.69 8.08 68.02
CA ILE A 165 32.43 7.82 69.26
C ILE A 165 33.68 8.67 69.26
#